data_AF-A0A845Y5V1-F1
#
_entry.id   AF-A0A845Y5V1-F1
#
_cell.length_a   1.000
_cell.length_b   1.000
_cell.length_c   1.000
_cell.angle_alpha   90.00
_cell.angle_beta   90.00
_cell.angle_gamma   90.00
#
_symmetry.space_group_name_H-M   'P 1'
#
loop_
_entity.id
_entity.type
_entity.pdbx_description
1 polymer ?
#
loop_
_entity_poly.entity_id
_entity_poly.type
_entity_poly.pdbx_seq_one_letter_code
_entity_poly.pdbx_strand_id
1 'polypeptide(L)' 'MNPIELLGKYQWSYKTLSNVFGVSELEARRWGFRKEAKTRRNPSATAQILAVVISKHPEVISTIQAFSQDF' A
#
# COMPACT_ATOMS: atom_id res chain seq x y z
N MET A 1 -9.47 3.48 -5.96
CA MET A 1 -9.03 2.61 -4.86
C MET A 1 -7.86 3.28 -4.18
N ASN A 2 -7.93 3.48 -2.87
CA ASN A 2 -6.85 3.99 -2.03
C ASN A 2 -5.95 2.81 -1.58
N PRO A 3 -4.62 2.95 -1.54
CA PRO A 3 -3.72 1.92 -1.02
C PRO A 3 -4.16 1.27 0.29
N ILE A 4 -4.74 2.03 1.22
CA ILE A 4 -5.19 1.49 2.51
C ILE A 4 -6.34 0.48 2.37
N GLU A 5 -7.16 0.59 1.33
CA GLU A 5 -8.29 -0.32 1.07
C GLU A 5 -7.78 -1.73 0.69
N LEU A 6 -6.53 -1.85 0.23
CA LEU A 6 -5.91 -3.13 -0.08
C LEU A 6 -5.67 -4.00 1.16
N LEU A 7 -5.49 -3.40 2.34
CA LEU A 7 -5.38 -4.14 3.61
C LEU A 7 -6.59 -5.02 3.84
N GLY A 8 -7.79 -4.44 3.69
CA GLY A 8 -9.05 -5.18 3.86
C GLY A 8 -9.27 -6.18 2.73
N LYS A 9 -9.04 -5.78 1.48
CA LYS A 9 -9.28 -6.62 0.30
C LYS A 9 -8.44 -7.90 0.30
N TYR A 10 -7.17 -7.81 0.69
CA TYR A 10 -6.23 -8.94 0.64
C TYR A 10 -5.82 -9.46 2.03
N GLN A 11 -6.49 -9.01 3.09
CA GLN A 11 -6.14 -9.35 4.48
C GLN A 11 -4.66 -9.12 4.82
N TRP A 12 -4.08 -8.05 4.26
CA TRP A 12 -2.67 -7.74 4.43
C TRP A 12 -2.38 -7.08 5.77
N SER A 13 -1.11 -7.19 6.17
CA SER A 13 -0.54 -6.39 7.25
C SER A 13 -0.01 -5.05 6.71
N TYR A 14 0.18 -4.06 7.59
CA TYR A 14 0.86 -2.81 7.22
C TYR A 14 2.27 -3.04 6.69
N LYS A 15 2.98 -4.07 7.18
CA LYS A 15 4.30 -4.48 6.68
C LYS A 15 4.24 -4.98 5.24
N THR A 16 3.24 -5.79 4.91
CA THR A 16 3.02 -6.25 3.52
C THR A 16 2.72 -5.06 2.62
N LEU A 17 1.84 -4.16 3.07
CA LEU A 17 1.52 -2.93 2.33
C LEU A 17 2.77 -2.06 2.13
N SER A 18 3.58 -1.86 3.17
CA SER A 18 4.77 -1.02 3.05
C SER A 18 5.79 -1.59 2.06
N ASN A 19 5.97 -2.90 2.05
CA ASN A 19 6.86 -3.57 1.09
C ASN A 19 6.35 -3.42 -0.34
N VAL A 20 5.07 -3.70 -0.58
CA VAL A 20 4.45 -3.60 -1.94
C VAL A 20 4.57 -2.19 -2.51
N PHE A 21 4.47 -1.17 -1.66
CA PHE A 21 4.53 0.23 -2.08
C PHE A 21 5.91 0.88 -1.94
N GLY A 22 6.93 0.13 -1.48
CA GLY A 22 8.30 0.63 -1.31
C GLY A 22 8.41 1.81 -0.33
N VAL A 23 7.60 1.81 0.73
CA VAL A 23 7.56 2.87 1.76
C VAL A 23 7.88 2.30 3.14
N SER A 24 8.12 3.16 4.13
CA SER A 24 8.21 2.70 5.52
C SER A 24 6.85 2.23 6.06
N GLU A 25 6.85 1.28 6.98
CA GLU A 25 5.61 0.82 7.63
C GLU A 25 4.88 1.95 8.37
N LEU A 26 5.63 2.89 8.96
CA LEU A 26 5.07 4.08 9.59
C LEU A 26 4.33 4.96 8.58
N GLU A 27 4.87 5.14 7.38
CA GLU A 27 4.22 5.90 6.32
C GLU A 27 2.94 5.21 5.84
N ALA A 28 2.98 3.90 5.61
CA ALA A 28 1.81 3.10 5.24
C ALA A 28 0.69 3.20 6.29
N ARG A 29 1.04 3.17 7.59
CA ARG A 29 0.08 3.37 8.70
C ARG A 29 -0.58 4.75 8.67
N ARG A 30 0.19 5.80 8.35
CA ARG A 30 -0.31 7.18 8.29
C ARG A 30 -1.36 7.41 7.19
N TRP A 31 -1.43 6.55 6.18
CA TRP A 31 -2.49 6.58 5.16
C TRP A 31 -3.86 6.18 5.70
N GLY A 32 -3.90 5.35 6.75
CA GLY A 32 -5.12 4.90 7.41
C GLY A 32 -5.58 5.79 8.56
N PHE A 33 -4.84 6.86 8.88
CA PHE A 33 -5.24 7.76 9.96
C PHE A 33 -6.48 8.57 9.57
N ARG A 34 -7.32 8.86 10.57
CA ARG A 34 -8.52 9.70 10.42
C ARG A 34 -8.14 11.07 9.85
N LYS A 35 -9.06 11.71 9.12
CA LYS A 35 -8.77 12.93 8.35
C LYS A 35 -8.21 14.06 9.21
N GLU A 36 -8.60 14.09 10.48
CA GLU A 36 -8.29 15.11 11.48
C GLU A 36 -6.97 14.85 12.22
N ALA A 37 -6.33 13.69 12.03
CA ALA A 37 -5.07 13.38 12.68
C ALA A 37 -3.94 14.25 12.12
N LYS A 38 -3.24 14.99 12.98
CA LYS A 38 -2.12 15.88 12.62
C LYS A 38 -0.99 15.17 11.84
N THR A 39 -0.85 13.86 12.01
CA THR A 39 0.19 13.03 11.38
C THR A 39 -0.30 12.26 10.16
N ARG A 40 -1.57 12.44 9.75
CA ARG A 40 -2.10 11.81 8.54
C ARG A 40 -1.29 12.24 7.33
N ARG A 41 -0.97 11.28 6.48
CA ARG A 41 -0.37 11.52 5.17
C ARG A 41 -1.27 10.93 4.11
N ASN A 42 -1.39 11.63 3.00
CA ASN A 42 -2.04 11.05 1.83
C ASN A 42 -1.01 10.20 1.07
N PRO A 43 -1.41 9.06 0.49
CA PRO A 43 -0.55 8.34 -0.44
C PRO A 43 -0.18 9.22 -1.64
N SER A 44 1.04 9.06 -2.15
CA SER A 44 1.49 9.73 -3.38
C SER A 44 0.61 9.35 -4.57
N ALA A 45 0.64 10.17 -5.63
CA ALA A 45 -0.10 9.87 -6.87
C ALA A 45 0.30 8.50 -7.45
N THR A 46 1.61 8.19 -7.44
CA THR A 46 2.14 6.89 -7.86
C THR A 46 1.57 5.74 -7.05
N ALA A 47 1.51 5.87 -5.71
CA ALA A 47 0.90 4.86 -4.85
C ALA A 47 -0.60 4.68 -5.16
N GLN A 48 -1.33 5.76 -5.43
CA GLN A 48 -2.74 5.66 -5.81
C GLN A 48 -2.94 4.93 -7.15
N ILE A 49 -2.11 5.23 -8.15
CA ILE A 49 -2.13 4.54 -9.44
C ILE A 49 -1.82 3.06 -9.26
N LEU A 50 -0.77 2.73 -8.52
CA LEU A 50 -0.38 1.34 -8.26
C LEU A 50 -1.50 0.57 -7.53
N ALA A 51 -2.17 1.18 -6.56
CA ALA A 51 -3.30 0.54 -5.89
C ALA A 51 -4.48 0.25 -6.84
N VAL A 52 -4.73 1.13 -7.81
CA VAL A 52 -5.72 0.88 -8.87
C VAL A 52 -5.28 -0.25 -9.78
N VAL A 53 -4.00 -0.29 -10.18
CA VAL A 53 -3.45 -1.37 -11.00
C VAL A 53 -3.59 -2.71 -10.29
N ILE A 54 -3.12 -2.83 -9.04
CA ILE A 54 -3.26 -4.05 -8.22
C ILE A 54 -4.72 -4.47 -8.08
N SER A 55 -5.64 -3.50 -7.93
CA SER A 55 -7.06 -3.83 -7.80
C SER A 55 -7.65 -4.49 -9.04
N LYS A 56 -7.24 -4.02 -10.22
CA LYS A 56 -7.67 -4.55 -11.54
C LYS A 56 -6.89 -5.80 -11.94
N HIS A 57 -5.64 -5.90 -11.51
CA HIS A 57 -4.65 -6.88 -11.91
C HIS A 57 -3.99 -7.50 -10.67
N PRO A 58 -4.71 -8.33 -9.88
CA PRO A 58 -4.17 -8.94 -8.67
C PRO A 58 -2.94 -9.83 -8.93
N GLU A 59 -2.78 -10.36 -10.15
CA GLU A 59 -1.61 -11.13 -10.58
C GLU A 59 -0.30 -10.35 -10.44
N VAL A 60 -0.33 -9.02 -10.49
CA VAL A 60 0.86 -8.17 -10.33
C VAL A 60 1.45 -8.27 -8.92
N ILE A 61 0.65 -8.68 -7.93
CA ILE A 61 1.10 -8.83 -6.54
C ILE A 61 2.26 -9.83 -6.45
N SER A 62 2.16 -10.98 -7.13
CA SER A 62 3.20 -12.02 -7.07
C SER A 62 4.52 -11.52 -7.68
N THR A 63 4.43 -10.74 -8.75
CA THR A 63 5.59 -10.08 -9.36
C THR A 63 6.24 -9.09 -8.39
N ILE A 64 5.46 -8.20 -7.76
CA ILE A 64 5.99 -7.22 -6.79
C ILE A 64 6.65 -7.92 -5.59
N GLN A 65 6.03 -8.99 -5.09
CA GLN A 65 6.56 -9.74 -3.96
C GLN A 65 7.85 -10.48 -4.30
N ALA A 66 8.00 -11.01 -5.52
CA ALA A 66 9.25 -11.60 -5.98
C ALA A 66 10.39 -10.59 -5.94
N PHE A 67 10.18 -9.38 -6.47
CA PHE A 67 11.20 -8.33 -6.45
C PHE A 67 11.51 -7.78 -5.04
N SER A 68 10.58 -7.91 -4.09
CA SER A 68 10.77 -7.41 -2.71
C SER A 68 11.57 -8.37 -1.82
N GLN A 69 11.86 -9.61 -2.26
CA GLN A 69 12.67 -10.59 -1.51
C GLN A 69 14.18 -10.45 -1.80
N ASP A 70 14.54 -9.73 -2.88
CA ASP A 70 15.92 -9.60 -3.36
C ASP A 70 16.63 -8.32 -2.86
N PHE A 71 16.01 -7.57 -1.94
CA PHE A 71 16.53 -6.35 -1.32
C PHE A 71 16.42 -6.40 0.20
#